data_AF-A0A2J8FUW6-F1
#
_entry.id   AF-A0A2J8FUW6-F1
#
_cell.length_a   1.000
_cell.length_b   1.000
_cell.length_c   1.000
_cell.angle_alpha   90.00
_cell.angle_beta   90.00
_cell.angle_gamma   90.00
#
_symmetry.space_group_name_H-M   'P 1'
#
loop_
_entity.id
_entity.type
_entity.pdbx_description
1 polymer ?
#
loop_
_entity_poly.entity_id
_entity_poly.type
_entity_poly.pdbx_seq_one_letter_code
_entity_poly.pdbx_strand_id
1 'polypeptide(L)' 'MHIAENYNGTYKEATIRKTYEDPYTHELKEWWNSVTQGMGPKTTTRDAAQDLEIFGMAMKHHYG' A
#
# COMPACT_ATOMS: atom_id res chain seq x y z
N MET A 1 2.98 10.34 7.76
CA MET A 1 3.78 10.68 8.96
C MET A 1 2.78 10.92 10.06
N HIS A 2 2.90 10.18 11.16
CA HIS A 2 2.04 10.36 12.33
C HIS A 2 2.73 11.28 13.32
N ILE A 3 2.02 12.30 13.78
CA ILE A 3 2.49 13.26 14.78
C ILE A 3 1.51 13.20 15.94
N ALA A 4 2.03 12.86 17.11
CA ALA A 4 1.31 12.92 18.37
C ALA A 4 2.05 13.93 19.27
N GLU A 5 1.37 14.99 19.66
CA GLU A 5 1.95 16.08 20.45
C GLU A 5 1.00 16.55 21.56
N ASN A 6 1.57 17.05 22.66
CA ASN A 6 0.81 17.82 23.64
C ASN A 6 0.87 19.29 23.23
N TYR A 7 -0.27 19.86 22.86
CA TYR A 7 -0.41 21.26 22.48
C TYR A 7 -1.33 21.96 23.47
N ASN A 8 -0.79 22.92 24.24
CA ASN A 8 -1.51 23.67 25.27
C ASN A 8 -2.26 22.79 26.29
N GLY A 9 -1.63 21.70 26.75
CA GLY A 9 -2.22 20.78 27.74
C GLY A 9 -3.21 19.78 27.14
N THR A 10 -3.45 19.82 25.83
CA THR A 10 -4.36 18.90 25.12
C THR A 10 -3.57 17.97 24.21
N TYR A 11 -3.92 16.68 24.21
CA TYR A 11 -3.36 15.71 23.26
C TYR A 11 -3.91 15.99 21.85
N LYS A 12 -3.00 16.15 20.89
CA LYS A 12 -3.33 16.34 19.48
C LYS A 12 -2.62 15.29 18.65
N GLU A 13 -3.38 14.66 17.76
CA GLU A 13 -2.87 13.68 16.81
C GLU A 13 -3.20 14.12 15.39
N ALA A 14 -2.18 14.09 14.52
CA ALA A 14 -2.32 14.44 13.13
C ALA A 14 -1.60 13.42 12.24
N THR A 15 -2.20 13.13 11.09
CA THR A 15 -1.56 12.35 10.04
C THR A 15 -1.28 13.25 8.85
N ILE A 16 -0.01 13.52 8.57
CA ILE A 16 0.38 14.23 7.36
C ILE A 16 0.27 13.26 6.19
N ARG A 17 -0.59 13.60 5.24
CA ARG A 17 -0.73 12.95 3.94
C ARG A 17 0.19 13.64 2.93
N LYS A 18 1.00 12.87 2.21
CA LYS A 18 1.93 13.39 1.18
C LYS A 18 1.21 13.82 -0.09
N THR A 19 0.05 13.22 -0.36
CA THR A 19 -0.78 13.49 -1.52
C THR A 19 -2.24 13.48 -1.10
N TYR A 20 -3.07 14.26 -1.81
CA TYR A 20 -4.53 14.21 -1.70
C TYR A 20 -5.12 13.05 -2.50
N GLU A 21 -4.33 12.45 -3.40
CA GLU A 21 -4.73 11.29 -4.17
C GLU A 21 -4.80 10.07 -3.25
N ASP A 22 -5.86 9.31 -3.39
CA ASP A 22 -5.98 8.05 -2.71
C ASP A 22 -5.04 7.00 -3.37
N PRO A 23 -4.71 5.91 -2.65
CA PRO A 23 -3.82 4.89 -3.19
C PRO A 23 -4.31 4.27 -4.50
N TYR A 24 -5.62 4.08 -4.71
CA TYR A 24 -6.14 3.48 -5.95
C TYR A 24 -5.91 4.38 -7.16
N THR A 25 -6.09 5.69 -6.99
CA THR A 25 -5.74 6.67 -8.04
C THR A 25 -4.27 6.56 -8.43
N HIS A 26 -3.38 6.33 -7.46
CA HIS A 26 -1.95 6.16 -7.74
C HIS A 26 -1.66 4.89 -8.53
N GLU A 27 -2.20 3.74 -8.10
CA GLU A 27 -2.01 2.45 -8.78
C GLU A 27 -2.54 2.48 -10.23
N LEU A 28 -3.70 3.11 -10.47
CA LEU A 28 -4.26 3.22 -11.82
C LEU A 28 -3.40 4.08 -12.75
N LYS A 29 -2.78 5.14 -12.24
CA LYS A 29 -1.83 5.95 -13.01
C LYS A 29 -0.56 5.18 -13.34
N GLU A 30 -0.03 4.42 -12.38
CA GLU A 30 1.13 3.55 -12.61
C GLU A 30 0.82 2.47 -13.66
N TRP A 31 -0.36 1.85 -13.59
CA TRP A 31 -0.84 0.91 -14.59
C TRP A 31 -0.98 1.55 -15.97
N TRP A 32 -1.63 2.72 -16.05
CA TRP A 32 -1.76 3.47 -17.30
C TRP A 32 -0.40 3.74 -17.94
N ASN A 33 0.57 4.18 -17.14
CA ASN A 33 1.92 4.45 -17.63
C ASN A 33 2.64 3.17 -18.08
N SER A 34 2.45 2.05 -17.38
CA SER A 34 2.97 0.74 -17.81
C SER A 34 2.45 0.34 -19.19
N VAL A 35 1.13 0.45 -19.40
CA VAL A 35 0.50 0.08 -20.68
C VAL A 35 0.88 1.03 -21.81
N THR A 36 0.93 2.34 -21.55
CA THR A 36 1.12 3.34 -22.59
C THR A 36 2.58 3.64 -22.93
N GLN A 37 3.50 3.45 -21.99
CA GLN A 37 4.92 3.78 -22.16
C GLN A 37 5.81 2.54 -22.28
N GLY A 38 5.22 1.34 -22.28
CA GLY A 38 5.96 0.08 -22.38
C GLY A 38 6.81 -0.23 -21.13
N MET A 39 6.53 0.43 -20.00
CA MET A 39 7.17 0.09 -18.73
C MET A 39 6.56 -1.19 -18.16
N GLY A 40 7.37 -1.99 -17.47
CA GLY A 40 6.84 -3.16 -16.74
C GLY A 40 5.83 -2.74 -15.67
N PRO A 41 4.81 -3.58 -15.38
CA PRO A 41 3.86 -3.27 -14.32
C PRO A 41 4.57 -3.33 -12.97
N LYS A 42 4.16 -2.47 -12.05
CA LYS A 42 4.67 -2.43 -10.67
C LYS A 42 4.56 -3.77 -9.96
N THR A 43 3.45 -4.47 -10.20
CA THR A 43 3.20 -5.82 -9.69
C THR A 43 3.05 -6.77 -10.87
N THR A 44 3.87 -7.82 -10.87
CA THR A 44 3.86 -8.84 -11.91
C THR A 44 2.99 -10.04 -11.52
N THR A 45 2.72 -10.93 -12.48
CA THR A 45 2.02 -12.19 -12.21
C THR A 45 2.79 -13.11 -11.26
N ARG A 46 4.12 -13.04 -11.26
CA ARG A 46 4.97 -13.78 -10.33
C ARG A 46 4.79 -13.29 -8.90
N ASP A 47 4.72 -11.98 -8.71
CA ASP A 47 4.52 -11.39 -7.38
C ASP A 47 3.17 -11.84 -6.81
N ALA A 48 2.10 -11.78 -7.61
CA ALA A 48 0.78 -12.26 -7.21
C ALA A 48 0.76 -13.77 -6.87
N ALA A 49 1.51 -14.60 -7.60
CA ALA A 49 1.62 -16.03 -7.30
C ALA A 49 2.33 -16.26 -5.95
N GLN A 50 3.39 -15.50 -5.68
CA GLN A 50 4.11 -15.56 -4.40
C GLN A 50 3.24 -15.11 -3.23
N ASP A 51 2.40 -14.09 -3.41
CA ASP A 51 1.44 -13.65 -2.38
C ASP A 51 0.47 -14.78 -1.99
N LEU A 52 -0.05 -15.52 -2.97
CA LEU A 52 -0.95 -16.66 -2.72
C LEU A 52 -0.27 -17.77 -1.90
N GLU A 53 1.01 -18.06 -2.17
CA GLU A 53 1.78 -19.03 -1.40
C GLU A 53 1.95 -18.56 0.05
N ILE A 54 2.29 -17.29 0.26
CA ILE A 54 2.47 -16.69 1.59
C ILE A 54 1.15 -16.71 2.36
N PHE A 55 0.03 -16.32 1.73
CA PHE A 55 -1.29 -16.41 2.36
C PHE A 55 -1.65 -17.85 2.72
N GLY A 56 -1.32 -18.81 1.84
CA GLY A 56 -1.50 -20.23 2.12
C GLY A 56 -0.72 -20.70 3.35
N MET A 57 0.54 -20.26 3.49
CA MET A 57 1.35 -20.55 4.68
C MET A 57 0.78 -19.93 5.95
N ALA A 58 0.40 -18.65 5.89
CA ALA A 58 -0.16 -17.93 7.04
C ALA A 58 -1.47 -18.58 7.54
N MET A 59 -2.36 -18.95 6.62
CA MET A 59 -3.61 -19.63 6.95
C MET A 59 -3.35 -21.00 7.58
N LYS A 60 -2.46 -21.82 7.01
CA LYS A 60 -2.12 -23.13 7.57
C LYS A 60 -1.50 -23.03 8.97
N HIS A 61 -0.66 -22.03 9.23
CA HIS A 61 -0.06 -21.82 10.54
C HIS A 61 -1.06 -21.29 11.58
N HIS A 62 -2.06 -20.50 11.18
CA HIS A 62 -3.06 -19.97 12.12
C HIS A 62 -4.13 -20.98 12.54
N TYR A 63 -4.42 -21.96 11.67
CA TYR A 63 -5.42 -23.02 11.91
C TYR A 63 -4.79 -24.40 12.19
N GLY A 64 -3.46 -24.46 12.34
CA GLY A 64 -2.68 -25.68 12.57
C GLY A 64 -2.38 -25.94 14.04
#